data_AF-A0A6B3EXR2-F1
#
_entry.id   AF-A0A6B3EXR2-F1
#
_cell.length_a   1.000
_cell.length_b   1.000
_cell.length_c   1.000
_cell.angle_alpha   90.00
_cell.angle_beta   90.00
_cell.angle_gamma   90.00
#
_symmetry.space_group_name_H-M   'P 1'
#
loop_
_entity.id
_entity.type
_entity.pdbx_description
1 polymer ?
#
loop_
_entity_poly.entity_id
_entity_poly.type
_entity_poly.pdbx_seq_one_letter_code
_entity_poly.pdbx_strand_id
1 'polypeptide(L)'
;ALAFGIGTSQVEHVLATQTLPLARPKTMAITVEGELPADVTAKDLILAVIAKIGTGGGQGYILEYRGSAIEKLSMESRMTICNMS
;
A
#
# COMPACT_ATOMS: atom_id res chain seq x y z
N ALA A 1 10.38 -1.77 -0.02
CA ALA A 1 10.47 -1.55 -1.48
C ALA A 1 9.32 -0.64 -1.90
N LEU A 2 9.46 0.10 -3.01
CA LEU A 2 8.36 0.82 -3.65
C LEU A 2 7.97 0.05 -4.90
N ALA A 3 6.68 -0.18 -5.09
CA ALA A 3 6.12 -0.83 -6.27
C ALA A 3 4.87 -0.06 -6.69
N PHE A 4 4.73 0.17 -7.99
CA PHE A 4 3.60 0.88 -8.56
C PHE A 4 3.44 0.48 -10.03
N GLY A 5 2.20 0.50 -10.51
CA GLY A 5 1.90 0.27 -11.93
C GLY A 5 2.38 1.45 -12.78
N ILE A 6 2.96 1.15 -13.93
CA ILE A 6 3.38 2.14 -14.94
C ILE A 6 2.83 1.75 -16.31
N GLY A 7 2.61 2.74 -17.18
CA GLY A 7 2.13 2.49 -18.53
C GLY A 7 3.20 1.88 -19.45
N THR A 8 2.81 1.27 -20.57
CA THR A 8 3.74 0.61 -21.51
C THR A 8 4.87 1.52 -21.98
N SER A 9 4.59 2.77 -22.34
CA SER A 9 5.64 3.72 -22.76
C SER A 9 6.65 4.03 -21.65
N GLN A 10 6.22 4.00 -20.38
CA GLN A 10 7.12 4.14 -19.25
C GLN A 10 7.97 2.89 -19.05
N VAL A 11 7.41 1.69 -19.28
CA VAL A 11 8.17 0.43 -19.26
C VAL A 11 9.28 0.46 -20.31
N GLU A 12 8.98 0.84 -21.55
CA GLU A 12 9.98 0.97 -22.62
C GLU A 12 11.12 1.92 -22.22
N HIS A 13 10.77 3.08 -21.63
CA HIS A 13 11.75 4.04 -21.13
C HIS A 13 12.61 3.46 -20.00
N VAL A 14 12.02 2.72 -19.05
CA VAL A 14 12.75 2.05 -17.96
C VAL A 14 13.70 0.99 -18.52
N LEU A 15 13.25 0.18 -19.48
CA LEU A 15 14.11 -0.84 -20.11
C LEU A 15 15.29 -0.21 -20.86
N ALA A 16 15.08 0.93 -21.52
CA ALA A 16 16.12 1.64 -22.26
C ALA A 16 17.11 2.40 -21.36
N THR A 17 16.66 3.00 -20.26
CA THR A 17 17.46 3.96 -19.48
C THR A 17 17.75 3.54 -18.04
N GLN A 18 17.04 2.53 -17.53
CA GLN A 18 17.03 2.15 -16.10
C GLN A 18 16.59 3.30 -15.16
N THR A 19 15.87 4.28 -15.70
CA THR A 19 15.32 5.41 -14.94
C THR A 19 13.83 5.57 -15.23
N LEU A 20 13.10 6.26 -14.35
CA LEU A 20 11.69 6.58 -14.55
C LEU A 20 11.43 8.03 -14.11
N PRO A 21 11.00 8.93 -14.99
CA PRO A 21 10.52 10.24 -14.57
C PRO A 21 9.19 10.10 -13.84
N LEU A 22 9.15 10.55 -12.58
CA LEU A 22 7.96 10.48 -11.73
C LEU A 22 7.80 11.78 -10.94
N ALA A 23 6.58 12.31 -10.89
CA ALA A 23 6.25 13.36 -9.93
C ALA A 23 6.35 12.79 -8.51
N ARG A 24 7.00 13.52 -7.59
CA ARG A 24 7.19 13.03 -6.22
C ARG A 24 5.81 12.84 -5.55
N PRO A 25 5.45 11.60 -5.16
CA PRO A 25 4.18 11.36 -4.50
C PRO A 25 4.19 11.95 -3.09
N LYS A 26 3.00 12.24 -2.57
CA LYS A 26 2.84 12.55 -1.14
C LYS A 26 2.92 11.25 -0.34
N THR A 27 3.03 11.34 0.98
CA THR A 27 3.01 10.17 1.88
C THR A 27 1.81 10.25 2.81
N MET A 28 1.13 9.12 3.01
CA MET A 28 0.02 8.97 3.93
C MET A 28 0.36 7.85 4.91
N ALA A 29 0.41 8.17 6.20
CA ALA A 29 0.62 7.18 7.24
C ALA A 29 -0.72 6.59 7.70
N ILE A 30 -0.82 5.26 7.67
CA ILE A 30 -1.94 4.50 8.22
C ILE A 30 -1.42 3.71 9.41
N THR A 31 -1.67 4.22 10.61
CA THR A 31 -1.23 3.60 11.85
C THR A 31 -2.35 2.76 12.45
N VAL A 32 -2.08 1.48 12.69
CA VAL A 32 -2.99 0.52 13.31
C VAL A 32 -2.31 -0.11 14.52
N GLU A 33 -2.82 0.20 15.72
CA GLU A 33 -2.30 -0.30 16.99
C GLU A 33 -3.18 -1.41 17.57
N GLY A 34 -2.60 -2.22 18.45
CA GLY A 34 -3.25 -3.35 19.10
C GLY A 34 -3.01 -4.69 18.40
N GLU A 35 -4.00 -5.57 18.49
CA GLU A 35 -4.03 -6.90 17.89
C GLU A 35 -5.34 -7.08 17.12
N LEU A 36 -5.29 -7.85 16.03
CA LEU A 36 -6.50 -8.23 15.32
C LEU A 36 -7.34 -9.16 16.21
N PRO A 37 -8.66 -8.94 16.34
CA PRO A 37 -9.54 -9.88 17.03
C PRO A 37 -9.48 -11.29 16.42
N ALA A 38 -9.98 -12.27 17.17
CA ALA A 38 -10.14 -13.63 16.65
C ALA A 38 -10.92 -13.61 15.33
N ASP A 39 -10.47 -14.44 14.37
CA ASP A 39 -11.04 -14.60 13.03
C ASP A 39 -10.96 -13.36 12.11
N VAL A 40 -10.35 -12.25 12.56
CA VAL A 40 -10.10 -11.06 11.73
C VAL A 40 -8.76 -11.20 11.00
N THR A 41 -8.78 -10.98 9.70
CA THR A 41 -7.62 -11.14 8.82
C THR A 41 -7.06 -9.80 8.32
N ALA A 42 -5.90 -9.85 7.68
CA ALA A 42 -5.33 -8.70 6.99
C ALA A 42 -6.25 -8.13 5.89
N LYS A 43 -7.09 -8.97 5.27
CA LYS A 43 -8.08 -8.55 4.28
C LYS A 43 -9.15 -7.66 4.91
N ASP A 44 -9.65 -8.04 6.07
CA ASP A 44 -10.66 -7.28 6.80
C ASP A 44 -10.10 -5.93 7.25
N LEU A 45 -8.84 -5.91 7.70
CA LEU A 45 -8.13 -4.70 8.07
C LEU A 45 -8.06 -3.70 6.90
N ILE A 46 -7.60 -4.13 5.72
CA ILE A 46 -7.48 -3.23 4.56
C ILE A 46 -8.84 -2.79 4.03
N LEU A 47 -9.87 -3.65 4.07
CA LEU A 47 -11.23 -3.26 3.73
C LEU A 47 -11.78 -2.19 4.69
N ALA A 48 -11.49 -2.30 5.99
CA ALA A 48 -11.88 -1.28 6.97
C ALA A 48 -11.16 0.06 6.72
N VAL A 49 -9.89 0.02 6.32
CA VAL A 49 -9.13 1.21 5.90
C VAL A 49 -9.77 1.85 4.67
N ILE A 50 -10.03 1.08 3.61
CA ILE A 50 -10.66 1.57 2.37
C ILE A 50 -12.05 2.15 2.65
N ALA A 51 -12.85 1.52 3.52
CA ALA A 51 -14.15 2.04 3.92
C ALA A 51 -14.05 3.41 4.61
N LYS A 52 -12.95 3.68 5.31
CA LYS A 52 -12.72 4.95 6.02
C LYS A 52 -12.22 6.07 5.11
N ILE A 53 -11.30 5.77 4.18
CA ILE A 53 -10.70 6.80 3.30
C ILE A 53 -11.39 6.91 1.94
N GLY A 54 -12.23 5.94 1.57
CA GLY A 54 -12.87 5.82 0.27
C GLY A 54 -11.91 5.31 -0.82
N THR A 55 -12.48 4.88 -1.95
CA THR A 55 -11.72 4.33 -3.08
C THR A 55 -10.74 5.32 -3.72
N GLY A 56 -10.98 6.63 -3.58
CA GLY A 56 -10.07 7.69 -4.03
C GLY A 56 -9.16 8.26 -2.94
N GLY A 57 -9.27 7.79 -1.69
CA GLY A 57 -8.59 8.39 -0.54
C GLY A 57 -7.06 8.38 -0.62
N GLY A 58 -6.49 7.38 -1.29
CA GLY A 58 -5.03 7.23 -1.49
C GLY A 58 -4.47 7.94 -2.72
N GLN A 59 -5.28 8.65 -3.52
CA GLN A 59 -4.84 9.17 -4.81
C GLN A 59 -3.65 10.15 -4.68
N GLY A 60 -2.54 9.84 -5.35
CA GLY A 60 -1.31 10.65 -5.33
C GLY A 60 -0.44 10.46 -4.09
N TYR A 61 -0.78 9.49 -3.23
CA TYR A 61 -0.01 9.13 -2.04
C TYR A 61 0.70 7.78 -2.19
N ILE A 62 1.84 7.65 -1.54
CA ILE A 62 2.35 6.37 -1.05
C ILE A 62 1.74 6.13 0.32
N LEU A 63 1.04 5.01 0.46
CA LEU A 63 0.46 4.57 1.73
C LEU A 63 1.51 3.81 2.54
N GLU A 64 1.77 4.28 3.75
CA GLU A 64 2.70 3.66 4.69
C GLU A 64 1.93 3.08 5.87
N TYR A 65 1.85 1.75 5.94
CA TYR A 65 1.19 1.03 7.02
C TYR A 65 2.14 0.84 8.20
N ARG A 66 1.70 1.28 9.38
CA ARG A 66 2.50 1.32 10.62
C ARG A 66 1.70 0.78 11.81
N GLY A 67 2.39 0.54 12.92
CA GLY A 67 1.77 0.21 14.21
C GLY A 67 1.80 -1.28 14.53
N SER A 68 1.56 -1.62 15.80
CA SER A 68 1.80 -2.96 16.34
C SER A 68 0.98 -4.05 15.64
N ALA A 69 -0.23 -3.71 15.16
CA ALA A 69 -1.06 -4.67 14.45
C ALA A 69 -0.44 -5.07 13.11
N ILE A 70 0.13 -4.10 12.37
CA ILE A 70 0.83 -4.34 11.09
C ILE A 70 2.12 -5.12 11.31
N GLU A 71 2.87 -4.79 12.37
CA GLU A 71 4.14 -5.45 12.71
C GLU A 71 3.95 -6.93 13.06
N LYS A 72 2.82 -7.29 13.69
CA LYS A 72 2.50 -8.68 14.05
C LYS A 72 2.06 -9.54 12.85
N LEU A 73 1.73 -8.94 11.71
CA LEU A 73 1.33 -9.68 10.52
C LEU A 73 2.51 -10.42 9.88
N SER A 74 2.22 -11.60 9.33
CA SER A 74 3.15 -12.32 8.46
C SER A 74 3.43 -11.52 7.19
N MET A 75 4.53 -11.85 6.48
CA MET A 75 4.85 -11.19 5.22
C MET A 75 3.75 -11.35 4.16
N GLU A 76 3.12 -12.52 4.06
CA GLU A 76 2.00 -12.77 3.15
C GLU A 76 0.77 -11.90 3.49
N SER A 77 0.48 -11.76 4.79
CA SER A 77 -0.59 -10.88 5.26
C SER A 77 -0.30 -9.41 4.92
N ARG A 78 0.96 -8.96 5.03
CA ARG A 78 1.37 -7.61 4.61
C ARG A 78 1.23 -7.42 3.10
N MET A 79 1.54 -8.42 2.29
CA MET A 79 1.33 -8.37 0.83
C MET A 79 -0.17 -8.24 0.48
N THR A 80 -1.05 -8.89 1.24
CA THR A 80 -2.51 -8.74 1.06
C THR A 80 -2.96 -7.29 1.23
N ILE A 81 -2.43 -6.59 2.23
CA ILE A 81 -2.71 -5.15 2.46
C ILE A 81 -2.17 -4.30 1.31
N CYS A 82 -0.90 -4.48 0.94
CA CYS A 82 -0.26 -3.71 -0.14
C CYS A 82 -0.88 -3.94 -1.52
N ASN A 83 -1.54 -5.08 -1.75
CA ASN A 83 -2.21 -5.37 -3.02
C ASN A 83 -3.54 -4.60 -3.20
N MET A 84 -4.08 -4.03 -2.12
CA MET A 84 -5.37 -3.35 -2.11
C MET A 84 -5.24 -1.85 -1.75
N SER A 85 -4.04 -1.29 -1.87
CA SER A 85 -3.71 0.11 -1.58
C SER A 85 -3.90 1.04 -2.77
#